data_AF-A0A150P7Q1-F1
#
_entry.id   AF-A0A150P7Q1-F1
#
_cell.length_a   1.000
_cell.length_b   1.000
_cell.length_c   1.000
_cell.angle_alpha   90.00
_cell.angle_beta   90.00
_cell.angle_gamma   90.00
#
_symmetry.space_group_name_H-M   'P 1'
#
loop_
_entity.id
_entity.type
_entity.pdbx_description
1 polymer ?
#
loop_
_entity_poly.entity_id
_entity_poly.type
_entity_poly.pdbx_seq_one_letter_code
_entity_poly.pdbx_strand_id
1 'polypeptide(L)'
;MAVPLPQRPVRPRQEEEIYPEVGDSVTHFHFGECTVISSDGERIRLRQERDGRVREVSLTMLRIEPPTVDPATSRKHFRLARKN
;
A
#
# COMPACT_ATOMS: atom_id res chain seq x y z
N MET A 1 31.94 25.54 21.36
CA MET A 1 31.52 24.14 21.57
C MET A 1 30.07 24.03 21.12
N ALA A 2 29.78 23.25 20.07
CA ALA A 2 28.44 23.11 19.51
C ALA A 2 27.68 21.99 20.23
N VAL A 3 26.48 22.29 20.73
CA VAL A 3 25.62 21.29 21.38
C VAL A 3 24.91 20.43 20.32
N PRO A 4 24.95 19.09 20.40
CA PRO A 4 24.22 18.24 19.49
C PRO A 4 22.71 18.33 19.78
N LEU A 5 21.93 18.72 18.78
CA LEU A 5 20.47 18.72 18.85
C LEU A 5 19.96 17.27 19.02
N PRO A 6 19.07 17.00 19.98
CA PRO A 6 18.49 15.66 20.14
C PRO A 6 17.58 15.37 18.94
N GLN A 7 17.91 14.31 18.19
CA GLN A 7 17.06 13.77 17.14
C GLN A 7 15.75 13.31 17.79
N ARG A 8 14.64 13.99 17.48
CA ARG A 8 13.33 13.63 18.00
C ARG A 8 13.03 12.17 17.61
N PRO A 9 12.58 11.32 18.55
CA PRO A 9 12.13 9.98 18.20
C PRO A 9 10.94 10.12 17.25
N VAL A 10 11.09 9.55 16.05
CA VAL A 10 9.98 9.37 15.11
C VAL A 10 8.99 8.48 15.85
N ARG A 11 7.90 9.08 16.35
CA ARG A 11 6.81 8.29 16.94
C ARG A 11 6.41 7.26 15.89
N PRO A 12 6.22 5.97 16.23
CA PRO A 12 5.45 5.09 15.38
C PRO A 12 4.07 5.74 15.29
N ARG A 13 3.88 6.47 14.19
CA ARG A 13 2.62 7.13 13.85
C ARG A 13 1.60 6.01 13.93
N GLN A 14 0.52 6.24 14.68
CA GLN A 14 -0.62 5.35 14.76
C GLN A 14 -0.77 4.66 13.42
N GLU A 15 -0.71 3.33 13.45
CA GLU A 15 -0.98 2.47 12.32
C GLU A 15 -2.48 2.69 11.99
N GLU A 16 -2.81 3.89 11.50
CA GLU A 16 -3.99 4.10 10.68
C GLU A 16 -3.85 3.01 9.64
N GLU A 17 -4.79 2.08 9.65
CA GLU A 17 -4.84 1.03 8.64
C GLU A 17 -5.08 1.76 7.31
N ILE A 18 -3.99 2.18 6.66
CA ILE A 18 -4.07 2.91 5.40
C ILE A 18 -4.43 1.87 4.35
N TYR A 19 -5.69 1.87 3.96
CA TYR A 19 -6.19 1.05 2.87
C TYR A 19 -5.88 1.72 1.52
N PRO A 20 -5.55 0.94 0.48
CA PRO A 20 -5.38 1.49 -0.86
C PRO A 20 -6.73 1.95 -1.42
N GLU A 21 -6.72 3.13 -2.05
CA GLU A 21 -7.89 3.76 -2.64
C GLU A 21 -7.94 3.51 -4.14
N VAL A 22 -9.09 3.77 -4.76
CA VAL A 22 -9.25 3.63 -6.22
C VAL A 22 -8.29 4.57 -6.94
N GLY A 23 -7.49 4.03 -7.85
CA GLY A 23 -6.44 4.74 -8.58
C GLY A 23 -5.03 4.57 -8.00
N ASP A 24 -4.89 4.02 -6.79
CA ASP A 24 -3.58 3.71 -6.24
C ASP A 24 -2.94 2.48 -6.91
N SER A 25 -1.61 2.50 -6.95
CA SER A 25 -0.82 1.36 -7.39
C SER A 25 -0.62 0.39 -6.24
N VAL A 26 -0.77 -0.90 -6.53
CA VAL A 26 -0.65 -1.98 -5.56
C VAL A 26 0.17 -3.13 -6.14
N THR A 27 1.23 -3.53 -5.46
CA THR A 27 1.97 -4.76 -5.79
C THR A 27 1.41 -5.93 -5.00
N HIS A 28 0.82 -6.89 -5.71
CA HIS A 28 0.38 -8.16 -5.14
C HIS A 28 1.44 -9.24 -5.30
N PHE A 29 1.71 -10.03 -4.25
CA PHE A 29 2.76 -11.07 -4.24
C PHE A 29 2.67 -12.10 -5.38
N HIS A 30 1.45 -12.39 -5.87
CA HIS A 30 1.22 -13.35 -6.95
C HIS A 30 0.95 -12.71 -8.32
N PHE A 31 0.42 -11.49 -8.36
CA PHE A 31 -0.01 -10.85 -9.61
C PHE A 31 0.98 -9.78 -10.10
N GLY A 32 1.87 -9.32 -9.23
CA GLY A 32 2.76 -8.19 -9.51
C GLY A 32 2.02 -6.85 -9.39
N GLU A 33 2.38 -5.90 -10.23
CA GLU A 33 1.83 -4.55 -10.24
C GLU A 33 0.39 -4.53 -10.76
N CYS A 34 -0.49 -3.97 -9.94
CA CYS A 34 -1.91 -3.82 -10.21
C CYS A 34 -2.35 -2.42 -9.81
N THR A 35 -3.45 -1.94 -10.40
CA THR A 35 -4.11 -0.70 -10.00
C THR A 35 -5.40 -1.04 -9.29
N VAL A 36 -5.70 -0.36 -8.18
CA VAL A 36 -7.02 -0.47 -7.55
C VAL A 36 -8.05 0.20 -8.45
N ILE A 37 -9.07 -0.54 -8.84
CA ILE A 37 -10.21 0.00 -9.59
C ILE A 37 -11.49 0.05 -8.75
N SER A 38 -11.52 -0.65 -7.62
CA SER A 38 -12.60 -0.63 -6.63
C SER A 38 -12.04 -0.98 -5.26
N SER A 39 -12.52 -0.34 -4.21
CA SER A 39 -12.14 -0.62 -2.82
C SER A 39 -13.35 -0.42 -1.92
N ASP A 40 -13.73 -1.46 -1.20
CA ASP A 40 -14.90 -1.47 -0.29
C ASP A 40 -14.45 -1.55 1.19
N GLY A 41 -13.14 -1.40 1.46
CA GLY A 41 -12.54 -1.54 2.81
C GLY A 41 -12.35 -2.97 3.28
N GLU A 42 -13.23 -3.91 2.89
CA GLU A 42 -13.08 -5.35 3.16
C GLU A 42 -12.49 -6.12 1.98
N ARG A 43 -12.79 -5.67 0.76
CA ARG A 43 -12.32 -6.25 -0.50
C ARG A 43 -11.86 -5.15 -1.44
N ILE A 44 -10.93 -5.51 -2.31
CA ILE A 44 -10.46 -4.62 -3.37
C ILE A 44 -10.46 -5.34 -4.71
N ARG A 45 -10.74 -4.59 -5.77
CA ARG A 45 -10.60 -5.05 -7.15
C ARG A 45 -9.33 -4.46 -7.73
N LEU A 46 -8.42 -5.35 -8.08
CA LEU A 46 -7.13 -5.05 -8.66
C LEU A 46 -7.19 -5.34 -10.15
N ARG A 47 -6.86 -4.35 -10.97
CA ARG A 47 -6.61 -4.54 -12.40
C ARG A 47 -5.12 -4.77 -12.60
N GLN A 48 -4.74 -5.93 -13.09
CA GLN A 48 -3.34 -6.23 -13.43
C GLN A 48 -2.89 -5.33 -14.60
N GLU A 49 -1.76 -4.66 -14.44
CA GLU A 49 -1.24 -3.80 -15.52
C GLU A 49 -0.70 -4.64 -16.70
N ARG A 50 -0.21 -5.85 -16.41
CA ARG A 50 0.34 -6.78 -17.40
C ARG A 50 -0.66 -7.26 -18.46
N ASP A 51 -1.89 -7.60 -18.04
CA ASP A 51 -2.88 -8.30 -18.89
C ASP A 51 -4.25 -7.59 -18.89
N GLY A 52 -4.44 -6.56 -18.06
CA GLY A 52 -5.72 -5.87 -17.90
C GLY A 52 -6.78 -6.66 -17.13
N ARG A 53 -6.50 -7.89 -16.68
CA ARG A 53 -7.43 -8.72 -15.90
C ARG A 53 -7.75 -8.10 -14.55
N VAL A 54 -9.04 -8.06 -14.23
CA VAL A 54 -9.55 -7.66 -12.93
C VAL A 54 -9.62 -8.88 -12.00
N ARG A 55 -9.10 -8.74 -10.78
CA ARG A 55 -9.19 -9.74 -9.71
C ARG A 55 -9.70 -9.09 -8.44
N GLU A 56 -10.66 -9.74 -7.80
CA GLU A 56 -11.13 -9.35 -6.47
C GLU A 56 -10.32 -10.10 -5.41
N VAL A 57 -9.83 -9.39 -4.41
CA VAL A 57 -9.09 -9.96 -3.28
C VAL A 57 -9.64 -9.42 -1.96
N SER A 58 -9.71 -10.29 -0.95
CA SER A 58 -10.17 -9.92 0.38
C SER A 58 -9.03 -9.35 1.21
N LEU A 59 -9.19 -8.13 1.71
CA LEU A 59 -8.22 -7.48 2.57
C LEU A 59 -8.11 -8.16 3.93
N THR A 60 -9.19 -8.79 4.42
CA THR A 60 -9.20 -9.51 5.69
C THR A 60 -8.19 -10.66 5.78
N MET A 61 -7.88 -11.29 4.64
CA MET A 61 -6.92 -12.41 4.52
C MET A 61 -5.56 -11.96 3.99
N LEU A 62 -5.40 -10.66 3.75
CA LEU A 62 -4.16 -10.06 3.27
C LEU A 62 -3.59 -9.15 4.35
N ARG A 63 -2.29 -8.93 4.26
CA ARG A 63 -1.59 -7.93 5.06
C ARG A 63 -1.25 -6.77 4.13
N ILE A 64 -1.80 -5.61 4.42
CA ILE A 64 -1.51 -4.38 3.69
C ILE A 64 -0.28 -3.78 4.35
N GLU A 65 0.82 -3.73 3.61
CA GLU A 65 2.04 -3.08 4.07
C GLU A 65 1.91 -1.55 3.90
N PRO A 66 2.63 -0.77 4.71
CA PRO A 66 2.61 0.69 4.60
C PRO A 66 2.92 1.16 3.18
N PRO A 67 2.17 2.13 2.62
CA PRO A 67 2.43 2.60 1.28
C PRO A 67 3.81 3.27 1.20
N THR A 68 4.60 2.84 0.22
CA THR A 68 5.78 3.59 -0.18
C THR A 68 5.35 4.74 -1.06
N VAL A 69 5.70 5.97 -0.66
CA VAL A 69 5.48 7.15 -1.49
C VAL A 69 6.68 7.32 -2.40
N ASP A 70 6.45 7.28 -3.71
CA ASP A 70 7.50 7.54 -4.67
C ASP A 70 7.85 9.04 -4.68
N PRO A 71 9.11 9.43 -4.43
CA PRO A 71 9.49 10.84 -4.32
C PRO A 71 9.47 11.59 -5.65
N ALA A 72 9.50 10.89 -6.79
CA ALA A 72 9.50 11.51 -8.11
C ALA A 72 8.08 11.79 -8.63
N THR A 73 7.12 10.93 -8.29
CA THR A 73 5.73 11.00 -8.77
C THR A 73 4.71 11.37 -7.70
N SER A 74 5.13 11.42 -6.43
CA SER A 74 4.27 11.55 -5.25
C SER A 74 3.13 10.51 -5.19
N ARG A 75 3.25 9.41 -5.92
CA ARG A 75 2.25 8.34 -5.95
C ARG A 75 2.46 7.39 -4.77
N LYS A 76 1.35 7.01 -4.15
CA LYS A 76 1.35 5.97 -3.11
C LYS A 76 1.36 4.61 -3.80
N HIS A 77 2.31 3.79 -3.41
CA HIS A 77 2.43 2.42 -3.86
C HIS A 77 2.28 1.49 -2.66
N PHE A 78 1.20 0.71 -2.66
CA PHE A 78 0.89 -0.23 -1.60
C PHE A 78 1.45 -1.60 -1.95
N ARG A 79 1.85 -2.37 -0.93
CA ARG A 79 2.29 -3.75 -1.11
C ARG A 79 1.38 -4.68 -0.33
N LEU A 80 0.88 -5.71 -1.00
CA LEU A 80 0.04 -6.73 -0.39
C LEU A 80 0.86 -7.99 -0.14
N ALA A 81 0.94 -8.36 1.13
CA ALA A 81 1.52 -9.61 1.59
C ALA A 81 0.41 -10.58 1.98
N ARG A 82 0.72 -11.88 1.95
CA ARG A 82 -0.19 -12.92 2.43
C ARG A 82 -0.12 -12.99 3.96
N LYS A 83 -1.27 -12.96 4.64
CA LYS A 83 -1.36 -13.20 6.07
C LYS A 83 -1.22 -14.71 6.26
N ASN A 84 -0.07 -15.17 6.75
CA ASN A 84 0.22 -16.59 6.97
C ASN A 84 -0.30 -17.06 8.32
#